data_AF-Q39630-F1
#
_entry.id   AF-Q39630-F1
#
_cell.length_a   1.000
_cell.length_b   1.000
_cell.length_c   1.000
_cell.angle_alpha   90.00
_cell.angle_beta   90.00
_cell.angle_gamma   90.00
#
_symmetry.space_group_name_H-M   'P 1'
#
loop_
_entity.id
_entity.type
_entity.pdbx_description
1 polymer ?
#
loop_
_entity_poly.entity_id
_entity_poly.type
_entity_poly.pdbx_seq_one_letter_code
_entity_poly.pdbx_strand_id
1 'polypeptide(L)'
;HIQENWRILDFFSHHPESMNMFTFLFDDIGIPQDYRHMDGSGVNTYTLINKAGKAHYVKFHWRPTCGVKSLLEEDAIRVGGSNHSHATQDLYDSIAVETYP
;
A
#
# COMPACT_ATOMS: atom_id res chain seq x y z
N HIS A 1 -15.39 8.23 17.18
CA HIS A 1 -15.41 6.75 17.14
C HIS A 1 -13.96 6.28 17.22
N ILE A 2 -13.63 5.42 18.18
CA ILE A 2 -12.26 4.90 18.37
C ILE A 2 -12.19 3.53 17.69
N GLN A 3 -11.10 3.25 16.98
CA GLN A 3 -10.84 1.93 16.40
C GLN A 3 -10.43 0.96 17.51
N GLU A 4 -11.00 -0.24 17.52
CA GLU A 4 -10.75 -1.24 18.56
C GLU A 4 -10.22 -2.53 17.92
N ASN A 5 -9.03 -2.95 18.30
CA ASN A 5 -8.34 -4.11 17.68
C ASN A 5 -9.12 -5.42 17.81
N TRP A 6 -9.86 -5.61 18.90
CA TRP A 6 -10.64 -6.85 19.11
C TRP A 6 -11.72 -7.05 18.04
N ARG A 7 -12.32 -5.98 17.53
CA ARG A 7 -13.33 -6.04 16.46
C ARG A 7 -12.75 -6.45 15.12
N ILE A 8 -11.50 -6.03 14.87
CA ILE A 8 -10.76 -6.39 13.67
C ILE A 8 -10.45 -7.89 13.73
N LEU A 9 -9.87 -8.35 14.84
CA LEU A 9 -9.50 -9.77 15.02
C LEU A 9 -10.72 -10.70 15.02
N ASP A 10 -11.84 -10.28 15.61
CA ASP A 10 -13.10 -11.03 15.58
C ASP A 10 -13.58 -11.25 14.14
N PHE A 11 -13.59 -10.20 13.31
CA PHE A 11 -13.94 -10.33 11.90
C PHE A 11 -13.01 -11.30 11.15
N PHE A 12 -11.69 -11.14 11.30
CA PHE A 12 -10.69 -11.99 10.64
C PHE A 12 -10.80 -13.45 11.07
N SER A 13 -11.15 -13.73 12.33
CA SER A 13 -11.33 -15.11 12.83
C SER A 13 -12.49 -15.87 12.16
N HIS A 14 -13.48 -15.14 11.60
CA HIS A 14 -14.63 -15.72 10.90
C HIS A 14 -14.46 -15.80 9.38
N HIS A 15 -13.38 -15.21 8.82
CA HIS A 15 -13.16 -15.09 7.37
C HIS A 15 -11.76 -15.59 7.00
N PRO A 16 -11.50 -16.91 6.99
CA PRO A 16 -10.16 -17.44 6.73
C PRO A 16 -9.59 -17.07 5.36
N GLU A 17 -10.43 -16.72 4.37
CA GLU A 17 -10.01 -16.22 3.05
C GLU A 17 -9.24 -14.89 3.14
N SER A 18 -9.45 -14.13 4.21
CA SER A 18 -8.77 -12.86 4.44
C SER A 18 -7.36 -13.02 5.03
N MET A 19 -6.96 -14.24 5.41
CA MET A 19 -5.68 -14.52 6.07
C MET A 19 -4.47 -14.08 5.23
N ASN A 20 -4.54 -14.17 3.90
CA ASN A 20 -3.45 -13.69 3.03
C ASN A 20 -3.27 -12.18 3.12
N MET A 21 -4.37 -11.41 3.09
CA MET A 21 -4.31 -9.94 3.27
C MET A 21 -3.89 -9.58 4.70
N PHE A 22 -4.36 -10.35 5.68
CA PHE A 22 -3.98 -10.15 7.08
C PHE A 22 -2.45 -10.26 7.27
N THR A 23 -1.80 -11.22 6.63
CA THR A 23 -0.33 -11.33 6.67
C THR A 23 0.36 -10.09 6.10
N PHE A 24 -0.10 -9.56 4.96
CA PHE A 24 0.49 -8.35 4.39
C PHE A 24 0.24 -7.09 5.23
N LEU A 25 -0.93 -7.00 5.87
CA LEU A 25 -1.30 -5.84 6.69
C LEU A 25 -0.42 -5.71 7.95
N PHE A 26 0.00 -6.83 8.53
CA PHE A 26 0.84 -6.89 9.73
C PHE A 26 2.32 -7.13 9.44
N ASP A 27 2.71 -7.17 8.17
CA ASP A 27 4.10 -7.13 7.74
C ASP A 27 4.58 -5.67 7.65
N ASP A 28 5.89 -5.45 7.52
CA ASP A 28 6.47 -4.10 7.42
C ASP A 28 5.87 -3.31 6.24
N ILE A 29 5.49 -3.98 5.15
CA ILE A 29 4.85 -3.33 4.00
C ILE A 29 3.46 -2.74 4.31
N GLY A 30 2.87 -3.09 5.47
CA GLY A 30 1.59 -2.58 5.95
C GLY A 30 1.63 -1.10 6.35
N ILE A 31 2.83 -0.55 6.61
CA ILE A 31 3.04 0.87 6.90
C ILE A 31 4.11 1.44 5.94
N PRO A 32 3.72 1.85 4.71
CA PRO A 32 4.64 2.51 3.80
C PRO A 32 5.17 3.83 4.39
N GLN A 33 6.43 4.17 4.08
CA GLN A 33 7.04 5.44 4.51
C GLN A 33 6.33 6.67 3.93
N ASP A 34 6.01 6.61 2.65
CA ASP A 34 5.33 7.65 1.90
C ASP A 34 4.73 7.04 0.62
N TYR A 35 4.09 7.86 -0.21
CA TYR A 35 3.44 7.38 -1.43
C TYR A 35 4.41 6.95 -2.53
N ARG A 36 5.64 7.48 -2.53
CA ARG A 36 6.61 7.27 -3.61
C ARG A 36 7.34 5.94 -3.43
N HIS A 37 7.55 5.51 -2.19
CA HIS A 37 8.25 4.27 -1.87
C HIS A 37 7.32 3.07 -1.63
N MET A 38 6.16 3.05 -2.30
CA MET A 38 5.13 2.01 -2.21
C MET A 38 4.95 1.30 -3.56
N ASP A 39 4.77 -0.02 -3.52
CA ASP A 39 4.33 -0.78 -4.68
C ASP A 39 2.84 -0.56 -4.98
N GLY A 40 2.48 -0.52 -6.27
CA GLY A 40 1.10 -0.55 -6.74
C GLY A 40 0.73 -1.90 -7.35
N SER A 41 -0.50 -2.34 -7.14
CA SER A 41 -1.04 -3.57 -7.75
C SER A 41 -2.46 -3.33 -8.23
N GLY A 42 -2.81 -3.93 -9.37
CA GLY A 42 -4.19 -3.95 -9.85
C GLY A 42 -5.11 -4.84 -9.02
N VAL A 43 -4.55 -5.70 -8.16
CA VAL A 43 -5.23 -6.69 -7.29
C VAL A 43 -6.00 -7.76 -8.08
N ASN A 44 -6.97 -7.34 -8.88
CA ASN A 44 -7.86 -8.19 -9.65
C ASN A 44 -7.20 -8.71 -10.93
N THR A 45 -7.77 -9.77 -11.50
CA THR A 45 -7.39 -10.27 -12.82
C THR A 45 -8.19 -9.52 -13.88
N TYR A 46 -7.49 -8.96 -14.87
CA TYR A 46 -8.10 -8.26 -15.99
C TYR A 46 -7.93 -9.05 -17.28
N THR A 47 -8.63 -8.63 -18.34
CA THR A 47 -8.49 -9.22 -19.67
C THR A 47 -8.10 -8.15 -20.68
N LEU A 48 -7.02 -8.39 -21.43
CA LEU A 48 -6.64 -7.59 -22.60
C LEU A 48 -6.93 -8.38 -23.88
N ILE A 49 -7.48 -7.71 -24.87
CA ILE A 49 -7.84 -8.29 -26.16
C ILE A 49 -6.90 -7.70 -27.23
N ASN A 50 -6.19 -8.55 -27.96
CA ASN A 50 -5.29 -8.11 -29.01
C ASN A 50 -6.04 -7.80 -30.33
N LYS A 51 -5.32 -7.27 -31.34
CA LYS A 51 -5.91 -6.92 -32.66
C LYS A 51 -6.59 -8.09 -33.37
N ALA A 52 -6.21 -9.34 -33.07
CA ALA A 52 -6.80 -10.55 -33.64
C ALA A 52 -8.01 -11.07 -32.83
N GLY A 53 -8.46 -10.34 -31.79
CA GLY A 53 -9.57 -10.76 -30.93
C GLY A 53 -9.21 -11.80 -29.87
N LYS A 54 -7.94 -12.13 -29.68
CA LYS A 54 -7.50 -13.11 -28.66
C LYS A 54 -7.42 -12.44 -27.29
N ALA A 55 -8.09 -13.05 -26.29
CA ALA A 55 -8.10 -12.62 -24.90
C ALA A 55 -6.90 -13.15 -24.11
N HIS A 56 -6.32 -12.30 -23.26
CA HIS A 56 -5.23 -12.63 -22.35
C HIS A 56 -5.57 -12.14 -20.94
N TYR A 57 -5.42 -13.00 -19.94
CA TYR A 57 -5.51 -12.59 -18.54
C TYR A 57 -4.24 -11.86 -18.10
N VAL A 58 -4.39 -10.73 -17.43
CA VAL A 58 -3.27 -9.89 -16.99
C VAL A 58 -3.42 -9.46 -15.53
N LYS A 59 -2.28 -9.22 -14.90
CA LYS A 59 -2.12 -8.55 -13.62
C LYS A 59 -1.26 -7.32 -13.82
N PHE A 60 -1.68 -6.19 -13.26
CA PHE A 60 -0.92 -4.94 -13.32
C PHE A 60 -0.09 -4.76 -12.05
N HIS A 61 1.16 -4.35 -12.22
CA HIS A 61 2.13 -4.13 -11.14
C HIS A 61 2.87 -2.84 -11.41
N TRP A 62 2.85 -1.92 -10.45
CA TRP A 62 3.62 -0.68 -10.45
C TRP A 62 4.73 -0.80 -9.42
N ARG A 63 5.98 -0.79 -9.90
CA ARG A 63 7.16 -0.84 -9.06
C ARG A 63 7.74 0.58 -8.96
N PRO A 64 7.95 1.12 -7.75
CA PRO A 64 8.48 2.47 -7.61
C PRO A 64 9.93 2.50 -8.07
N THR A 65 10.30 3.57 -8.79
CA THR A 65 11.66 3.77 -9.30
C THR A 65 12.65 4.10 -8.18
N CYS A 66 12.17 4.76 -7.12
CA CYS A 66 12.93 5.13 -5.93
C CYS A 66 13.06 4.00 -4.88
N GLY A 67 12.58 2.79 -5.21
CA GLY A 67 12.60 1.64 -4.32
C GLY A 67 11.46 1.64 -3.28
N VAL A 68 11.35 0.55 -2.53
CA VAL A 68 10.30 0.34 -1.53
C VAL A 68 10.84 0.60 -0.13
N LYS A 69 10.08 1.34 0.70
CA LYS A 69 10.43 1.66 2.09
C LYS A 69 9.21 1.68 2.98
N SER A 70 9.39 1.16 4.19
CA SER A 70 8.37 1.06 5.22
C SER A 70 8.82 1.72 6.52
N LEU A 71 7.86 2.13 7.34
CA LEU A 71 8.10 2.55 8.72
C LEU A 71 7.95 1.35 9.63
N LEU A 72 8.93 1.16 10.51
CA LEU A 72 8.75 0.29 11.68
C LEU A 72 7.82 0.97 12.69
N GLU A 73 7.25 0.19 13.60
CA GLU A 73 6.22 0.66 14.54
C GLU A 73 6.66 1.91 15.35
N GLU A 74 7.89 1.93 15.84
CA GLU A 74 8.44 3.08 16.58
C GLU A 74 8.55 4.35 15.72
N ASP A 75 8.93 4.20 14.45
CA ASP A 75 9.01 5.30 13.49
C ASP A 75 7.62 5.77 13.08
N ALA A 76 6.67 4.85 12.89
CA ALA A 76 5.29 5.18 12.57
C ALA A 76 4.63 5.98 13.69
N ILE A 77 4.86 5.64 14.96
CA ILE A 77 4.39 6.40 16.12
C ILE A 77 5.02 7.79 16.15
N ARG A 78 6.33 7.89 15.95
CA ARG A 78 7.07 9.15 15.98
C ARG A 78 6.68 10.09 14.84
N VAL A 79 6.64 9.58 13.61
CA VAL A 79 6.26 10.33 12.41
C VAL A 79 4.77 10.69 12.48
N GLY A 80 3.91 9.74 12.82
CA GLY A 80 2.48 9.96 12.96
C GLY A 80 2.15 10.99 14.03
N GLY A 81 2.82 10.97 15.17
CA GLY A 81 2.61 11.93 16.26
C GLY A 81 3.16 13.34 15.97
N SER A 82 4.14 13.48 15.08
CA SER A 82 4.72 14.77 14.71
C SER A 82 4.05 15.38 13.48
N ASN A 83 3.67 14.56 12.50
CA ASN A 83 3.04 14.99 11.25
C ASN A 83 2.08 13.94 10.68
N HIS A 84 0.80 14.12 10.96
CA HIS A 84 -0.28 13.29 10.41
C HIS A 84 -0.45 13.40 8.88
N SER A 85 0.25 14.33 8.22
CA SER A 85 0.21 14.55 6.77
C SER A 85 1.55 14.26 6.10
N HIS A 86 2.47 13.53 6.74
CA HIS A 86 3.83 13.29 6.25
C HIS A 86 3.88 12.76 4.81
N ALA A 87 3.08 11.75 4.44
CA ALA A 87 3.11 11.17 3.09
C ALA A 87 2.58 12.15 2.03
N THR A 88 1.57 12.95 2.36
CA THR A 88 1.05 14.01 1.47
C THR A 88 2.08 15.12 1.29
N GLN A 89 2.70 15.55 2.38
CA GLN A 89 3.75 16.56 2.35
C GLN A 89 4.95 16.09 1.53
N ASP A 90 5.42 14.86 1.76
CA ASP A 90 6.54 14.26 1.03
C ASP A 90 6.32 14.31 -0.49
N LEU A 91 5.15 13.89 -0.96
CA LEU A 91 4.81 13.92 -2.39
C LEU A 91 4.78 15.35 -2.95
N TYR A 92 4.14 16.28 -2.22
CA TYR A 92 4.04 17.67 -2.63
C TYR A 92 5.41 18.35 -2.71
N ASP A 93 6.19 18.25 -1.65
CA ASP A 93 7.51 18.86 -1.55
C ASP A 93 8.47 18.28 -2.59
N SER A 94 8.41 16.97 -2.84
CA SER A 94 9.23 16.30 -3.85
C SER A 94 8.96 16.79 -5.26
N ILE A 95 7.68 16.98 -5.62
CA ILE A 95 7.31 17.55 -6.92
C ILE A 95 7.74 19.03 -7.00
N ALA A 96 7.61 19.79 -5.91
CA ALA A 96 8.00 21.20 -5.88
C ALA A 96 9.52 21.42 -6.09
N VAL A 97 10.35 20.45 -5.70
CA VAL A 97 11.80 20.45 -5.95
C VAL A 97 12.22 19.61 -7.17
N GLU A 98 11.29 19.36 -8.09
CA GLU A 98 11.50 18.65 -9.35
C GLU A 98 12.02 17.20 -9.20
N THR A 99 11.82 16.59 -8.04
CA THR A 99 12.10 15.17 -7.79
C THR A 99 10.84 14.36 -8.06
N TYR A 100 10.57 14.10 -9.34
CA TYR A 100 9.39 13.37 -9.78
C TYR A 100 9.51 11.86 -9.48
N PRO A 101 8.51 11.24 -8.84
CA PRO A 101 8.46 9.79 -8.60
C PRO A 101 8.24 8.96 -9.87
#